data_AF-A0A934EKN6-F1
#
_entry.id   AF-A0A934EKN6-F1
#
_cell.length_a   1.000
_cell.length_b   1.000
_cell.length_c   1.000
_cell.angle_alpha   90.00
_cell.angle_beta   90.00
_cell.angle_gamma   90.00
#
_symmetry.space_group_name_H-M   'P 1'
#
loop_
_entity.id
_entity.type
_entity.pdbx_description
1 polymer ?
#
loop_
_entity_poly.entity_id
_entity_poly.type
_entity_poly.pdbx_seq_one_letter_code
_entity_poly.pdbx_strand_id
1 'polypeptide(L)'
;MKIYFWALLLWTLFAAVLSLSPEAGFCEDKTVTYTNDDIDKYRNPSDNKPQAQGKTQPSAIKDENRKARQKQEQEYWCKRAAVLKKKIENAGRDVREREEDISREQSKSVRTSRKMGTLQGRLRKAKDHLSSAERDLNELEAEAHRKGTPPGWLRCQFD
;
A
#
# COMPACT_ATOMS: atom_id res chain seq x y z
N MET A 1 22.86 43.76 -0.09
CA MET A 1 21.41 43.46 0.00
C MET A 1 20.80 43.32 -1.40
N LYS A 2 21.07 42.23 -2.14
CA LYS A 2 20.53 42.01 -3.51
C LYS A 2 19.96 40.60 -3.75
N ILE A 3 19.95 39.74 -2.73
CA ILE A 3 19.58 38.32 -2.87
C ILE A 3 18.08 38.08 -2.59
N TYR A 4 17.44 38.95 -1.81
CA TYR A 4 16.02 38.80 -1.43
C TYR A 4 15.02 39.12 -2.54
N PHE A 5 15.45 39.78 -3.63
CA PHE A 5 14.53 40.18 -4.70
C PHE A 5 14.15 39.02 -5.63
N TRP A 6 15.02 38.01 -5.76
CA TRP A 6 14.77 36.86 -6.64
C TRP A 6 13.90 35.77 -5.96
N ALA A 7 13.88 35.72 -4.63
CA ALA A 7 13.08 34.75 -3.89
C ALA A 7 11.58 35.06 -3.89
N LEU A 8 11.19 36.34 -3.96
CA LEU A 8 9.78 36.77 -4.02
C LEU A 8 9.14 36.53 -5.40
N LEU A 9 9.92 36.63 -6.48
CA LEU A 9 9.44 36.48 -7.85
C LEU A 9 9.15 35.01 -8.23
N LEU A 10 9.87 34.06 -7.60
CA LEU A 10 9.63 32.62 -7.78
C LEU A 10 8.38 32.13 -7.02
N TRP A 11 7.98 32.79 -5.93
CA TRP A 11 6.80 32.39 -5.16
C TRP A 11 5.49 32.78 -5.87
N THR A 12 5.48 33.91 -6.58
CA THR A 12 4.29 34.37 -7.33
C THR A 12 3.98 33.53 -8.58
N LEU A 13 5.00 32.90 -9.19
CA LEU A 13 4.78 32.02 -10.35
C LEU A 13 4.22 30.64 -9.98
N PHE A 14 4.41 30.17 -8.74
CA PHE A 14 3.90 28.86 -8.31
C PHE A 14 2.40 28.89 -7.96
N ALA A 15 1.85 30.06 -7.60
CA ALA A 15 0.44 30.21 -7.25
C ALA A 15 -0.50 30.23 -8.48
N ALA A 16 0.00 30.51 -9.69
CA ALA A 16 -0.82 30.63 -10.89
C ALA A 16 -1.14 29.29 -11.59
N VAL A 17 -0.47 28.19 -11.21
CA VAL A 17 -0.63 26.88 -11.89
C VAL A 17 -1.72 26.01 -11.23
N LEU A 18 -2.27 26.42 -10.08
CA LEU A 18 -3.27 25.64 -9.32
C LEU A 18 -4.74 25.95 -9.67
N SER A 19 -5.04 26.75 -10.70
CA SER A 19 -6.43 27.11 -11.05
C SER A 19 -6.95 26.52 -12.36
N LEU A 20 -6.24 25.56 -12.97
CA LEU A 20 -6.75 24.83 -14.13
C LEU A 20 -7.42 23.52 -13.65
N SER A 21 -8.61 23.63 -13.06
CA SER A 21 -9.53 22.49 -12.93
C SER A 21 -10.09 22.16 -14.31
N PRO A 22 -9.88 20.95 -14.85
CA PRO A 22 -10.67 20.48 -15.95
C PRO A 22 -12.06 20.15 -15.42
N GLU A 23 -13.07 20.91 -15.85
CA GLU A 23 -14.48 20.49 -15.76
C GLU A 23 -14.65 19.22 -16.60
N ALA A 24 -14.45 18.08 -15.97
CA ALA A 24 -14.88 16.79 -16.51
C ALA A 24 -16.40 16.82 -16.52
N GLY A 25 -16.97 16.94 -17.73
CA GLY A 25 -18.40 16.84 -17.96
C GLY A 25 -18.98 15.61 -17.29
N PHE A 26 -19.94 15.84 -16.41
CA PHE A 26 -20.82 14.81 -15.89
C PHE A 26 -21.61 14.23 -17.07
N CYS A 27 -21.24 13.02 -17.51
CA CYS A 27 -22.16 12.17 -18.23
C CYS A 27 -23.25 11.77 -17.23
N GLU A 28 -24.44 12.34 -17.38
CA GLU A 28 -25.64 11.98 -16.65
C GLU A 28 -26.04 10.56 -17.08
N ASP A 29 -25.40 9.56 -16.47
CA ASP A 29 -25.80 8.17 -16.58
C ASP A 29 -27.13 8.02 -15.84
N LYS A 30 -28.21 7.97 -16.61
CA LYS A 30 -29.56 7.70 -16.09
C LYS A 30 -29.54 6.29 -15.51
N THR A 31 -29.29 6.18 -14.22
CA THR A 31 -29.43 4.93 -13.48
C THR A 31 -30.86 4.44 -13.65
N VAL A 32 -31.05 3.41 -14.48
CA VAL A 32 -32.32 2.69 -14.60
C VAL A 32 -32.53 1.98 -13.26
N THR A 33 -33.30 2.59 -12.37
CA THR A 33 -33.74 1.98 -11.13
C THR A 33 -34.81 0.94 -11.46
N TYR A 34 -34.38 -0.33 -11.51
CA TYR A 34 -35.31 -1.45 -11.52
C TYR A 34 -35.95 -1.56 -10.14
N THR A 35 -37.27 -1.55 -10.11
CA THR A 35 -38.06 -1.77 -8.89
C THR A 35 -38.28 -3.27 -8.71
N ASN A 36 -38.53 -3.72 -7.47
CA ASN A 36 -38.83 -5.14 -7.23
C ASN A 36 -40.05 -5.64 -8.03
N ASP A 37 -40.93 -4.74 -8.48
CA ASP A 37 -42.07 -5.05 -9.33
C ASP A 37 -41.66 -5.47 -10.75
N ASP A 38 -40.48 -5.04 -11.23
CA ASP A 38 -39.96 -5.43 -12.56
C ASP A 38 -39.45 -6.88 -12.58
N ILE A 39 -39.19 -7.48 -11.41
CA ILE A 39 -38.67 -8.85 -11.28
C ILE A 39 -39.73 -9.86 -11.74
N ASP A 40 -41.00 -9.61 -11.44
CA ASP A 40 -42.08 -10.51 -11.81
C ASP A 40 -42.34 -10.56 -13.32
N LYS A 41 -41.93 -9.52 -14.06
CA LYS A 41 -42.07 -9.45 -15.53
C LYS A 41 -41.14 -10.41 -16.27
N TYR A 42 -40.01 -10.77 -15.66
CA TYR A 42 -39.03 -11.69 -16.23
C TYR A 42 -39.11 -13.10 -15.63
N ARG A 43 -40.09 -13.35 -14.75
CA ARG A 43 -40.26 -14.63 -14.07
C ARG A 43 -40.84 -15.66 -15.04
N ASN A 44 -39.97 -16.50 -15.59
CA ASN A 44 -40.40 -17.58 -16.49
C ASN A 44 -41.14 -18.67 -15.69
N PRO A 45 -42.33 -19.13 -16.13
CA PRO A 45 -43.07 -20.20 -15.46
C PRO A 45 -42.31 -21.54 -15.35
N SER A 46 -41.26 -21.71 -16.16
CA SER A 46 -40.39 -22.90 -16.19
C SER A 46 -39.38 -22.97 -15.03
N ASP A 47 -39.22 -21.92 -14.23
CA ASP A 47 -38.25 -21.88 -13.12
C ASP A 47 -38.78 -22.52 -11.82
N ASN A 48 -40.01 -23.02 -11.82
CA ASN A 48 -40.60 -23.76 -10.70
C ASN A 48 -40.09 -25.21 -10.66
N LYS A 49 -38.77 -25.40 -10.58
CA LYS A 49 -38.21 -26.67 -10.14
C LYS A 49 -38.23 -26.67 -8.62
N PRO A 50 -38.94 -27.59 -7.94
CA PRO A 50 -38.87 -27.68 -6.49
C PRO A 50 -37.41 -27.97 -6.11
N GLN A 51 -36.75 -26.99 -5.48
CA GLN A 51 -35.44 -27.20 -4.89
C GLN A 51 -35.60 -28.28 -3.83
N ALA A 52 -34.95 -29.42 -4.07
CA ALA A 52 -34.77 -30.47 -3.09
C ALA A 52 -34.29 -29.82 -1.78
N GLN A 53 -34.97 -30.14 -0.68
CA GLN A 53 -34.65 -29.69 0.67
C GLN A 53 -33.16 -29.91 0.96
N GLY A 54 -32.37 -28.87 0.75
CA GLY A 54 -30.99 -28.82 1.18
C GLY A 54 -30.97 -28.86 2.70
N LYS A 55 -30.33 -29.86 3.28
CA LYS A 55 -30.10 -30.00 4.71
C LYS A 55 -29.64 -28.64 5.27
N THR A 56 -30.50 -27.98 6.02
CA THR A 56 -30.20 -26.75 6.73
C THR A 56 -29.10 -27.06 7.73
N GLN A 57 -27.84 -26.83 7.36
CA GLN A 57 -26.79 -26.77 8.36
C GLN A 57 -27.15 -25.67 9.37
N PRO A 58 -26.94 -25.89 10.67
CA PRO A 58 -27.18 -24.85 11.67
C PRO A 58 -26.36 -23.61 11.32
N SER A 59 -27.03 -22.48 11.12
CA SER A 59 -26.42 -21.18 10.77
C SER A 59 -25.23 -20.83 11.67
N ALA A 60 -25.29 -21.21 12.95
CA ALA A 60 -24.22 -21.02 13.93
C ALA A 60 -22.88 -21.66 13.53
N ILE A 61 -22.87 -22.89 13.00
CA ILE A 61 -21.64 -23.59 12.60
C ILE A 61 -20.99 -22.90 11.39
N LYS A 62 -21.82 -22.37 10.47
CA LYS A 62 -21.35 -21.64 9.30
C LYS A 62 -20.70 -20.31 9.68
N ASP A 63 -21.24 -19.63 10.69
CA ASP A 63 -20.71 -18.36 11.18
C ASP A 63 -19.41 -18.51 11.96
N GLU A 64 -19.28 -19.54 12.80
CA GLU A 64 -18.02 -19.82 13.51
C GLU A 64 -16.88 -20.14 12.55
N ASN A 65 -17.13 -21.00 11.55
CA ASN A 65 -16.14 -21.34 10.53
C ASN A 65 -15.69 -20.11 9.71
N ARG A 66 -16.61 -19.18 9.40
CA ARG A 66 -16.27 -17.93 8.71
C ARG A 66 -15.36 -17.05 9.57
N LYS A 67 -15.69 -16.87 10.85
CA LYS A 67 -14.87 -16.08 11.79
C LYS A 67 -13.48 -16.68 11.98
N ALA A 68 -13.38 -18.01 12.08
CA ALA A 68 -12.10 -18.70 12.20
C ALA A 68 -11.20 -18.46 10.98
N ARG A 69 -11.76 -18.58 9.76
CA ARG A 69 -11.02 -18.29 8.51
C ARG A 69 -10.56 -16.84 8.44
N GLN A 70 -11.44 -15.90 8.81
CA GLN A 70 -11.10 -14.48 8.80
C GLN A 70 -9.94 -14.16 9.76
N LYS A 71 -9.92 -14.75 10.97
CA LYS A 71 -8.81 -14.58 11.92
C LYS A 71 -7.49 -15.15 11.38
N GLN A 72 -7.54 -16.30 10.69
CA GLN A 72 -6.35 -16.88 10.07
C GLN A 72 -5.80 -15.98 8.95
N GLU A 73 -6.68 -15.43 8.11
CA GLU A 73 -6.29 -14.49 7.07
C GLU A 73 -5.72 -13.19 7.65
N GLN A 74 -6.35 -12.64 8.69
CA GLN A 74 -5.86 -11.50 9.45
C GLN A 74 -4.43 -11.71 9.95
N GLU A 75 -4.20 -12.84 10.63
CA GLU A 75 -2.90 -13.19 11.18
C GLU A 75 -1.85 -13.39 10.07
N TYR A 76 -2.24 -14.02 8.95
CA TYR A 76 -1.38 -14.19 7.78
C TYR A 76 -0.87 -12.85 7.24
N TRP A 77 -1.78 -11.90 7.01
CA TRP A 77 -1.42 -10.58 6.47
C TRP A 77 -0.57 -9.77 7.44
N CYS A 78 -0.94 -9.78 8.73
CA CYS A 78 -0.17 -9.13 9.79
C CYS A 78 1.27 -9.68 9.86
N LYS A 79 1.44 -11.01 9.87
CA LYS A 79 2.76 -11.65 9.93
C LYS A 79 3.60 -11.31 8.70
N ARG A 80 3.05 -11.40 7.48
CA ARG A 80 3.78 -11.04 6.26
C ARG A 80 4.25 -9.58 6.29
N ALA A 81 3.35 -8.66 6.66
CA ALA A 81 3.70 -7.23 6.75
C ALA A 81 4.77 -6.97 7.83
N ALA A 82 4.68 -7.62 8.99
CA ALA A 82 5.65 -7.48 10.06
C ALA A 82 7.07 -7.92 9.64
N VAL A 83 7.18 -9.03 8.90
CA VAL A 83 8.47 -9.50 8.37
C VAL A 83 9.09 -8.48 7.42
N LEU A 84 8.31 -7.90 6.50
CA LEU A 84 8.80 -6.89 5.56
C LEU A 84 9.18 -5.59 6.26
N LYS A 85 8.38 -5.12 7.23
CA LYS A 85 8.72 -3.95 8.06
C LYS A 85 10.03 -4.14 8.81
N LYS A 86 10.25 -5.34 9.38
CA LYS A 86 11.52 -5.69 10.03
C LYS A 86 12.69 -5.72 9.05
N LYS A 87 12.47 -6.21 7.82
CA LYS A 87 13.48 -6.18 6.74
C LYS A 87 13.87 -4.74 6.39
N ILE A 88 12.90 -3.85 6.24
CA ILE A 88 13.11 -2.40 6.00
C ILE A 88 13.89 -1.78 7.16
N GLU A 89 13.50 -2.04 8.40
CA GLU A 89 14.18 -1.50 9.59
C GLU A 89 15.67 -1.92 9.62
N ASN A 90 15.94 -3.20 9.38
CA ASN A 90 17.30 -3.73 9.34
C ASN A 90 18.11 -3.13 8.19
N ALA A 91 17.53 -3.02 6.98
CA ALA A 91 18.19 -2.40 5.84
C ALA A 91 18.48 -0.90 6.10
N GLY A 92 17.53 -0.18 6.71
CA GLY A 92 17.72 1.21 7.11
C GLY A 92 18.82 1.38 8.16
N ARG A 93 18.98 0.41 9.06
CA ARG A 93 20.10 0.39 10.03
C ARG A 93 21.46 0.21 9.33
N ASP A 94 21.58 -0.71 8.37
CA ASP A 94 22.82 -0.90 7.59
C ASP A 94 23.15 0.36 6.79
N VAL A 95 22.17 1.01 6.15
CA VAL A 95 22.39 2.30 5.47
C VAL A 95 23.00 3.34 6.43
N ARG A 96 22.42 3.53 7.62
CA ARG A 96 22.95 4.47 8.62
C ARG A 96 24.37 4.11 9.05
N GLU A 97 24.64 2.84 9.34
CA GLU A 97 25.98 2.37 9.71
C GLU A 97 27.01 2.66 8.61
N ARG A 98 26.65 2.46 7.32
CA ARG A 98 27.54 2.78 6.19
C ARG A 98 27.75 4.28 6.00
N GLU A 99 26.73 5.09 6.25
CA GLU A 99 26.85 6.55 6.21
C GLU A 99 27.79 7.05 7.33
N GLU A 100 27.70 6.47 8.53
CA GLU A 100 28.63 6.73 9.62
C GLU A 100 30.06 6.27 9.30
N ASP A 101 30.24 5.09 8.69
CA ASP A 101 31.56 4.61 8.24
C ASP A 101 32.22 5.60 7.28
N ILE A 102 31.44 6.13 6.33
CA ILE A 102 31.90 7.15 5.41
C ILE A 102 32.27 8.42 6.18
N SER A 103 31.41 8.91 7.06
CA SER A 103 31.67 10.10 7.88
C SER A 103 32.97 9.95 8.70
N ARG A 104 33.15 8.81 9.38
CA ARG A 104 34.37 8.47 10.14
C ARG A 104 35.62 8.39 9.27
N GLU A 105 35.52 7.93 8.04
CA GLU A 105 36.66 7.89 7.12
C GLU A 105 36.96 9.28 6.56
N GLN A 106 35.92 10.09 6.35
CA GLN A 106 36.05 11.46 5.85
C GLN A 106 36.73 12.39 6.86
N SER A 107 36.58 12.15 8.16
CA SER A 107 37.18 12.94 9.24
C SER A 107 38.66 12.62 9.50
N LYS A 108 39.25 11.62 8.84
CA LYS A 108 40.67 11.26 9.00
C LYS A 108 41.57 12.20 8.20
N SER A 109 42.73 12.53 8.76
CA SER A 109 43.73 13.40 8.13
C SER A 109 44.31 12.81 6.84
N VAL A 110 44.41 11.49 6.74
CA VAL A 110 44.87 10.78 5.54
C VAL A 110 43.69 10.04 4.91
N ARG A 111 43.20 10.57 3.78
CA ARG A 111 42.15 9.94 2.99
C ARG A 111 42.76 9.02 1.94
N THR A 112 42.33 7.76 1.92
CA THR A 112 42.69 6.81 0.85
C THR A 112 41.53 6.69 -0.15
N SER A 113 41.76 7.15 -1.39
CA SER A 113 40.74 7.15 -2.46
C SER A 113 40.11 5.77 -2.68
N ARG A 114 40.92 4.70 -2.64
CA ARG A 114 40.46 3.31 -2.81
C ARG A 114 39.48 2.86 -1.71
N LYS A 115 39.74 3.23 -0.46
CA LYS A 115 38.87 2.87 0.67
C LYS A 115 37.56 3.63 0.62
N MET A 116 37.60 4.92 0.28
CA MET A 116 36.40 5.72 0.08
C MET A 116 35.51 5.14 -1.03
N GLY A 117 36.10 4.75 -2.17
CA GLY A 117 35.37 4.07 -3.25
C GLY A 117 34.70 2.77 -2.80
N THR A 118 35.38 1.98 -1.97
CA THR A 118 34.82 0.74 -1.39
C THR A 118 33.62 1.04 -0.47
N LEU A 119 33.75 2.04 0.41
CA LEU A 119 32.69 2.43 1.33
C LEU A 119 31.46 2.97 0.58
N GLN A 120 31.66 3.81 -0.43
CA GLN A 120 30.57 4.30 -1.29
C GLN A 120 29.87 3.16 -2.04
N GLY A 121 30.64 2.18 -2.55
CA GLY A 121 30.08 0.99 -3.17
C GLY A 121 29.22 0.16 -2.21
N ARG A 122 29.64 0.02 -0.95
CA ARG A 122 28.85 -0.65 0.10
C ARG A 122 27.59 0.13 0.44
N LEU A 123 27.68 1.46 0.60
CA LEU A 123 26.53 2.32 0.86
C LEU A 123 25.49 2.20 -0.26
N ARG A 124 25.93 2.22 -1.52
CA ARG A 124 25.02 2.05 -2.67
C ARG A 124 24.26 0.72 -2.59
N LYS A 125 24.96 -0.38 -2.34
CA LYS A 125 24.32 -1.70 -2.16
C LYS A 125 23.33 -1.73 -1.00
N ALA A 126 23.66 -1.09 0.13
CA ALA A 126 22.76 -0.98 1.27
C ALA A 126 21.48 -0.21 0.91
N LYS A 127 21.61 0.90 0.16
CA LYS A 127 20.47 1.69 -0.34
C LYS A 127 19.62 0.91 -1.34
N ASP A 128 20.24 0.17 -2.26
CA ASP A 128 19.54 -0.70 -3.19
C ASP A 128 18.75 -1.80 -2.45
N HIS A 129 19.32 -2.36 -1.38
CA HIS A 129 18.63 -3.36 -0.55
C HIS A 129 17.46 -2.76 0.24
N LEU A 130 17.62 -1.56 0.79
CA LEU A 130 16.52 -0.83 1.44
C LEU A 130 15.37 -0.57 0.45
N SER A 131 15.68 -0.02 -0.73
CA SER A 131 14.68 0.24 -1.76
C SER A 131 13.95 -1.04 -2.22
N SER A 132 14.68 -2.15 -2.35
CA SER A 132 14.09 -3.45 -2.65
C SER A 132 13.13 -3.92 -1.56
N ALA A 133 13.50 -3.79 -0.28
CA ALA A 133 12.63 -4.16 0.84
C ALA A 133 11.37 -3.28 0.94
N GLU A 134 11.48 -1.98 0.63
CA GLU A 134 10.34 -1.07 0.54
C GLU A 134 9.40 -1.45 -0.61
N ARG A 135 9.96 -1.83 -1.76
CA ARG A 135 9.18 -2.32 -2.90
C ARG A 135 8.42 -3.60 -2.55
N ASP A 136 9.05 -4.55 -1.87
CA ASP A 136 8.39 -5.79 -1.42
C ASP A 136 7.16 -5.48 -0.53
N LEU A 137 7.26 -4.47 0.36
CA LEU A 137 6.13 -4.05 1.20
C LEU A 137 5.02 -3.40 0.37
N ASN A 138 5.38 -2.53 -0.57
CA ASN A 138 4.40 -1.90 -1.47
C ASN A 138 3.69 -2.93 -2.35
N GLU A 139 4.40 -3.96 -2.82
CA GLU A 139 3.80 -5.08 -3.56
C GLU A 139 2.83 -5.88 -2.69
N LEU A 140 3.16 -6.13 -1.42
CA LEU A 140 2.26 -6.76 -0.46
C LEU A 140 1.00 -5.91 -0.21
N GLU A 141 1.14 -4.60 -0.04
CA GLU A 141 0.03 -3.66 0.14
C GLU A 141 -0.89 -3.64 -1.08
N ALA A 142 -0.32 -3.61 -2.28
CA ALA A 142 -1.09 -3.72 -3.53
C ALA A 142 -1.79 -5.08 -3.66
N GLU A 143 -1.13 -6.18 -3.26
CA GLU A 143 -1.73 -7.53 -3.22
C GLU A 143 -2.93 -7.58 -2.28
N ALA A 144 -2.78 -7.05 -1.07
CA ALA A 144 -3.84 -6.97 -0.07
C ALA A 144 -5.03 -6.15 -0.58
N HIS A 145 -4.76 -4.98 -1.18
CA HIS A 145 -5.79 -4.12 -1.74
C HIS A 145 -6.58 -4.81 -2.87
N ARG A 146 -5.89 -5.49 -3.80
CA ARG A 146 -6.54 -6.29 -4.87
C ARG A 146 -7.44 -7.39 -4.32
N LYS A 147 -7.14 -7.91 -3.13
CA LYS A 147 -7.92 -8.96 -2.44
C LYS A 147 -9.00 -8.40 -1.51
N GLY A 148 -9.21 -7.07 -1.47
CA GLY A 148 -10.16 -6.44 -0.57
C GLY A 148 -9.79 -6.55 0.91
N THR A 149 -8.50 -6.76 1.20
CA THR A 149 -8.00 -6.86 2.58
C THR A 149 -7.96 -5.48 3.24
N PRO A 150 -8.56 -5.29 4.42
CA PRO A 150 -8.53 -4.01 5.13
C PRO A 150 -7.10 -3.57 5.49
N PRO A 151 -6.76 -2.27 5.40
CA PRO A 151 -5.42 -1.77 5.70
C PRO A 151 -4.99 -2.00 7.16
N GLY A 152 -5.95 -2.08 8.09
CA GLY A 152 -5.69 -2.40 9.50
C GLY A 152 -5.03 -3.76 9.70
N TRP A 153 -5.31 -4.73 8.83
CA TRP A 153 -4.76 -6.09 8.97
C TRP A 153 -3.23 -6.13 8.75
N LEU A 154 -2.72 -5.32 7.80
CA LEU A 154 -1.27 -5.17 7.57
C LEU A 154 -0.56 -4.38 8.69
N ARG A 155 -1.34 -3.61 9.46
CA ARG A 155 -0.87 -2.87 10.64
C ARG A 155 -1.04 -3.66 11.94
N CYS A 156 -1.62 -4.86 11.88
CA CYS A 156 -1.99 -5.65 13.05
C CYS A 156 -2.89 -4.86 14.02
N GLN A 157 -3.71 -3.95 13.50
CA GLN A 157 -4.72 -3.19 14.23
C GLN A 157 -6.06 -3.88 13.95
N PHE A 158 -6.52 -4.65 14.93
CA PHE A 158 -7.79 -5.38 14.86
C PHE A 158 -8.76 -4.69 15.82
N ASP A 159 -9.81 -4.09 15.28
CA ASP A 159 -10.96 -3.59 16.03
C ASP A 159 -11.97 -4.72 16.32
#